data_AF-A0A1F7FP45-F1
#
_entry.id   AF-A0A1F7FP45-F1
#
_cell.length_a   1.000
_cell.length_b   1.000
_cell.length_c   1.000
_cell.angle_alpha   90.00
_cell.angle_beta   90.00
_cell.angle_gamma   90.00
#
_symmetry.space_group_name_H-M   'P 1'
#
loop_
_entity.id
_entity.type
_entity.pdbx_description
1 polymer ?
#
loop_
_entity_poly.entity_id
_entity_poly.type
_entity_poly.pdbx_seq_one_letter_code
_entity_poly.pdbx_strand_id
1 'polypeptide(L)'
;MEYIRAFCGERGESDPLLSDEELKALLSVHVYHVLTAQLSRRLSVHGVDYSEVDNAGLLCIRLKPLVNVTGTYYAGIGNWLDDAYTLEVEDVEYVPVPGDVVDTYSGRVTFATPPSQGAAVTVRTYLTDLRAVLIAVLKLVKASRARLSLRTNLSGVSVDLTSVCEQLQAEIEELSTDYANPIIPREDYPH
;
A
#
# COMPACT_ATOMS: atom_id res chain seq x y z
N MET A 1 -2.57 2.14 -6.78
CA MET A 1 -2.75 1.56 -8.16
C MET A 1 -1.60 1.86 -9.13
N GLU A 2 -1.09 3.09 -9.14
CA GLU A 2 0.01 3.54 -10.02
C GLU A 2 1.30 2.73 -9.88
N TYR A 3 1.59 2.20 -8.68
CA TYR A 3 2.72 1.32 -8.43
C TYR A 3 2.65 0.02 -9.26
N ILE A 4 1.50 -0.68 -9.28
CA ILE A 4 1.34 -1.91 -10.06
C ILE A 4 1.40 -1.61 -11.57
N ARG A 5 0.87 -0.45 -12.00
CA ARG A 5 0.94 0.03 -13.38
C ARG A 5 2.38 0.36 -13.82
N ALA A 6 3.15 1.01 -12.95
CA ALA A 6 4.56 1.29 -13.17
C ALA A 6 5.38 0.00 -13.32
N PHE A 7 5.07 -1.04 -12.52
CA PHE A 7 5.66 -2.36 -12.65
C PHE A 7 5.28 -3.06 -13.96
N CYS A 8 4.06 -2.90 -14.46
CA CYS A 8 3.62 -3.48 -15.73
C CYS A 8 4.23 -2.79 -16.97
N GLY A 9 5.08 -1.78 -16.79
CA GLY A 9 5.77 -1.10 -17.89
C GLY A 9 4.88 -0.16 -18.69
N GLU A 10 3.73 0.24 -18.14
CA GLU A 10 2.81 1.17 -18.79
C GLU A 10 3.44 2.57 -18.84
N ARG A 11 4.10 2.88 -19.95
CA ARG A 11 4.55 4.24 -20.29
C ARG A 11 3.68 4.76 -21.42
N GLY A 12 2.81 5.73 -21.14
CA GLY A 12 2.05 6.46 -22.17
C GLY A 12 0.76 5.77 -22.62
N GLU A 13 0.50 5.78 -23.94
CA GLU A 13 -0.75 5.35 -24.62
C GLU A 13 -0.93 3.82 -24.78
N SER A 14 -0.26 3.01 -23.96
CA SER A 14 -0.44 1.55 -23.99
C SER A 14 -1.65 1.14 -23.15
N ASP A 15 -2.54 0.32 -23.71
CA ASP A 15 -3.65 -0.27 -22.95
C ASP A 15 -3.12 -1.02 -21.73
N PRO A 16 -3.69 -0.75 -20.53
CA PRO A 16 -3.18 -1.32 -19.30
C PRO A 16 -3.43 -2.83 -19.22
N LEU A 17 -2.51 -3.56 -18.58
CA LEU A 17 -2.62 -5.03 -18.46
C LEU A 17 -3.79 -5.45 -17.56
N LEU A 18 -4.16 -4.57 -16.62
CA LEU A 18 -5.36 -4.67 -15.80
C LEU A 18 -6.09 -3.33 -15.85
N SER A 19 -7.40 -3.37 -16.03
CA SER A 19 -8.24 -2.19 -15.85
C SER A 19 -8.23 -1.73 -14.39
N ASP A 20 -8.60 -0.47 -14.16
CA ASP A 20 -8.76 0.09 -12.81
C ASP A 20 -9.76 -0.71 -11.98
N GLU A 21 -10.84 -1.17 -12.59
CA GLU A 21 -11.87 -1.98 -11.92
C GLU A 21 -11.31 -3.34 -11.47
N GLU A 22 -10.52 -4.01 -12.32
CA GLU A 22 -9.88 -5.28 -11.97
C GLU A 22 -8.86 -5.13 -10.84
N LEU A 23 -8.09 -4.04 -10.87
CA LEU A 23 -7.10 -3.77 -9.83
C LEU A 23 -7.77 -3.44 -8.50
N LYS A 24 -8.85 -2.64 -8.52
CA LYS A 24 -9.65 -2.32 -7.33
C LYS A 24 -10.31 -3.55 -6.74
N ALA A 25 -10.91 -4.40 -7.58
CA ALA A 25 -11.49 -5.66 -7.16
C ALA A 25 -10.43 -6.56 -6.50
N LEU A 26 -9.23 -6.62 -7.07
CA LEU A 26 -8.13 -7.39 -6.50
C LEU A 26 -7.70 -6.86 -5.12
N LEU A 27 -7.49 -5.55 -4.99
CA LEU A 27 -7.10 -4.91 -3.72
C LEU A 27 -8.13 -5.16 -2.62
N SER A 28 -9.41 -5.05 -2.97
CA SER A 28 -10.53 -5.20 -2.02
C SER A 28 -10.65 -6.61 -1.43
N VAL A 29 -10.25 -7.65 -2.17
CA VAL A 29 -10.27 -9.05 -1.69
C VAL A 29 -9.14 -9.33 -0.68
N HIS A 30 -8.12 -8.49 -0.65
CA HIS A 30 -6.93 -8.65 0.20
C HIS A 30 -6.89 -7.67 1.38
N VAL A 31 -8.06 -7.16 1.78
CA VAL A 31 -8.19 -6.28 2.95
C VAL A 31 -8.12 -7.09 4.25
N TYR A 32 -7.40 -6.55 5.24
CA TYR A 32 -7.50 -7.02 6.61
C TYR A 32 -8.79 -6.51 7.25
N HIS A 33 -9.79 -7.38 7.35
CA HIS A 33 -11.07 -7.07 7.99
C HIS A 33 -11.07 -7.30 9.51
N VAL A 34 -10.02 -7.94 10.04
CA VAL A 34 -9.85 -8.19 11.47
C VAL A 34 -8.38 -8.00 11.78
N LEU A 35 -8.10 -7.42 12.95
CA LEU A 35 -6.74 -7.31 13.45
C LEU A 35 -6.18 -8.70 13.77
N THR A 36 -5.48 -9.28 12.79
CA THR A 36 -4.79 -10.54 13.00
C THR A 36 -3.61 -10.33 13.95
N ALA A 37 -3.18 -11.40 14.65
CA ALA A 37 -1.99 -11.33 15.49
C ALA A 37 -0.74 -10.85 14.73
N GLN A 38 -0.64 -11.18 13.44
CA GLN A 38 0.44 -10.74 12.57
C GLN A 38 0.37 -9.22 12.28
N LEU A 39 -0.82 -8.70 11.98
CA LEU A 39 -1.01 -7.27 11.75
C LEU A 39 -0.78 -6.48 13.04
N SER A 40 -1.35 -6.93 14.16
CA SER A 40 -1.15 -6.31 15.47
C SER A 40 0.34 -6.21 15.84
N ARG A 41 1.08 -7.30 15.63
CA ARG A 41 2.54 -7.34 15.83
C ARG A 41 3.28 -6.36 14.92
N ARG A 42 2.92 -6.28 13.63
CA ARG A 42 3.54 -5.33 12.69
C ARG A 42 3.30 -3.89 13.13
N LEU A 43 2.07 -3.53 13.46
CA LEU A 43 1.72 -2.19 13.94
C LEU A 43 2.51 -1.83 15.20
N SER A 44 2.65 -2.77 16.14
CA SER A 44 3.44 -2.58 17.36
C SER A 44 4.94 -2.36 17.08
N VAL A 45 5.56 -3.13 16.17
CA VAL A 45 6.98 -2.99 15.79
C VAL A 45 7.28 -1.61 15.20
N HIS A 46 6.38 -1.07 14.39
CA HIS A 46 6.52 0.27 13.82
C HIS A 46 6.03 1.39 14.79
N GLY A 47 5.61 1.01 15.99
CA GLY A 47 5.09 1.92 17.01
C GLY A 47 3.87 2.70 16.53
N VAL A 48 3.04 2.12 15.67
CA VAL A 48 1.85 2.76 15.12
C VAL A 48 0.83 2.94 16.24
N ASP A 49 0.33 4.17 16.40
CA ASP A 49 -0.78 4.47 17.32
C ASP A 49 -2.09 4.30 16.55
N TYR A 50 -2.93 3.35 16.96
CA TYR A 50 -4.16 3.00 16.26
C TYR A 50 -5.28 2.54 17.20
N SER A 51 -6.52 2.65 16.71
CA SER A 51 -7.72 2.08 17.31
C SER A 51 -8.61 1.44 16.25
N GLU A 52 -9.38 0.42 16.62
CA GLU A 52 -10.37 -0.20 15.74
C GLU A 52 -11.68 0.59 15.75
N VAL A 53 -12.27 0.79 14.57
CA VAL A 53 -13.57 1.45 14.41
C VAL A 53 -14.66 0.38 14.27
N ASP A 54 -15.58 0.35 15.24
CA ASP A 54 -16.89 -0.33 15.19
C ASP A 54 -16.90 -1.81 14.72
N ASN A 55 -15.86 -2.59 15.02
CA ASN A 55 -15.71 -4.00 14.59
C ASN A 55 -15.82 -4.22 13.06
N ALA A 56 -15.73 -3.16 12.26
CA ALA A 56 -15.82 -3.23 10.79
C ALA A 56 -14.49 -3.63 10.14
N GLY A 57 -13.42 -3.76 10.93
CA GLY A 57 -12.06 -3.97 10.42
C GLY A 57 -11.36 -2.69 9.96
N LEU A 58 -12.01 -1.54 10.10
CA LEU A 58 -11.44 -0.23 9.80
C LEU A 58 -10.52 0.20 10.94
N LEU A 59 -9.32 0.67 10.61
CA LEU A 59 -8.36 1.18 11.58
C LEU A 59 -8.32 2.70 11.53
N CYS A 60 -8.44 3.34 12.68
CA CYS A 60 -8.11 4.74 12.87
C CYS A 60 -6.65 4.82 13.33
N ILE A 61 -5.78 5.37 12.49
CA ILE A 61 -4.34 5.47 12.71
C ILE A 61 -3.97 6.94 12.93
N ARG A 62 -3.26 7.22 14.03
CA ARG A 62 -2.71 8.54 14.28
C ARG A 62 -1.38 8.71 13.54
N LEU A 63 -1.32 9.71 12.67
CA LEU A 63 -0.12 10.01 11.90
C LEU A 63 0.89 10.78 12.76
N LYS A 64 2.16 10.43 12.62
CA LYS A 64 3.28 11.10 13.29
C LYS A 64 3.86 12.16 12.35
N PRO A 65 4.19 13.37 12.85
CA PRO A 65 4.89 14.35 12.03
C PRO A 65 6.27 13.82 11.64
N LEU A 66 6.65 13.99 10.37
CA LEU A 66 7.96 13.58 9.88
C LEU A 66 9.01 14.61 10.33
N VAL A 67 10.11 14.12 10.90
CA VAL A 67 11.19 14.99 11.40
C VAL A 67 11.84 15.72 10.22
N ASN A 68 12.14 17.00 10.39
CA ASN A 68 12.80 17.88 9.41
C ASN A 68 12.00 18.17 8.12
N VAL A 69 10.71 17.80 8.05
CA VAL A 69 9.84 18.13 6.92
C VAL A 69 8.53 18.71 7.42
N THR A 70 8.33 20.01 7.20
CA THR A 70 7.12 20.71 7.65
C THR A 70 5.91 20.26 6.85
N GLY A 71 4.79 19.98 7.54
CA GLY A 71 3.53 19.61 6.90
C GLY A 71 3.46 18.17 6.40
N THR A 72 4.49 17.35 6.64
CA THR A 72 4.48 15.93 6.28
C THR A 72 4.25 15.05 7.50
N TYR A 73 3.36 14.07 7.33
CA TYR A 73 2.92 13.12 8.34
C TYR A 73 3.04 11.69 7.82
N TYR A 74 3.33 10.75 8.72
CA TYR A 74 3.61 9.36 8.39
C TYR A 74 2.94 8.42 9.40
N ALA A 75 2.28 7.36 8.91
CA ALA A 75 1.62 6.39 9.79
C ALA A 75 2.57 5.39 10.45
N GLY A 76 3.80 5.22 9.95
CA GLY A 76 4.64 4.07 10.34
C GLY A 76 4.39 2.83 9.48
N ILE A 77 3.25 2.75 8.80
CA ILE A 77 2.84 1.64 7.95
C ILE A 77 2.13 2.15 6.68
N GLY A 78 2.48 1.55 5.55
CA GLY A 78 1.87 1.79 4.25
C GLY A 78 0.70 0.84 3.92
N ASN A 79 0.31 0.83 2.64
CA ASN A 79 -0.70 -0.08 2.04
C ASN A 79 -2.15 0.22 2.44
N TRP A 80 -2.49 1.49 2.55
CA TRP A 80 -3.86 1.92 2.80
C TRP A 80 -4.73 1.64 1.57
N LEU A 81 -6.01 1.35 1.80
CA LEU A 81 -6.95 1.16 0.70
C LEU A 81 -7.31 2.54 0.10
N ASP A 82 -6.85 2.79 -1.12
CA ASP A 82 -6.96 4.07 -1.85
C ASP A 82 -8.39 4.65 -1.85
N ASP A 83 -9.42 3.81 -1.98
CA ASP A 83 -10.81 4.27 -2.12
C ASP A 83 -11.59 4.34 -0.79
N ALA A 84 -10.97 3.97 0.34
CA ALA A 84 -11.68 3.80 1.61
C ALA A 84 -10.97 4.49 2.78
N TYR A 85 -10.14 5.49 2.49
CA TYR A 85 -9.55 6.31 3.55
C TYR A 85 -10.34 7.60 3.79
N THR A 86 -10.47 7.97 5.06
CA THR A 86 -10.92 9.29 5.50
C THR A 86 -9.79 9.94 6.27
N LEU A 87 -9.37 11.14 5.85
CA LEU A 87 -8.36 11.92 6.55
C LEU A 87 -9.08 12.87 7.51
N GLU A 88 -8.58 12.97 8.74
CA GLU A 88 -9.14 13.83 9.77
C GLU A 88 -8.04 14.70 10.37
N VAL A 89 -8.35 15.97 10.59
CA VAL A 89 -7.47 16.94 11.26
C VAL A 89 -8.25 17.54 12.42
N GLU A 90 -7.76 17.36 13.65
CA GLU A 90 -8.43 17.78 14.88
C GLU A 90 -9.87 17.23 14.98
N ASP A 91 -10.04 15.94 14.67
CA ASP A 91 -11.32 15.21 14.68
C ASP A 91 -12.36 15.72 13.67
N VAL A 92 -11.95 16.57 12.73
CA VAL A 92 -12.78 17.05 11.62
C VAL A 92 -12.32 16.39 10.33
N GLU A 93 -13.27 15.85 9.56
CA GLU A 93 -13.00 15.31 8.23
C GLU A 93 -12.37 16.37 7.33
N TYR A 94 -11.21 16.03 6.77
CA TYR A 94 -10.40 16.90 5.93
C TYR A 94 -10.42 16.39 4.49
N VAL A 95 -10.83 17.27 3.58
CA VAL A 95 -10.80 17.00 2.14
C VAL A 95 -9.50 17.55 1.56
N PRO A 96 -8.62 16.70 0.98
CA PRO A 96 -7.37 17.15 0.37
C PRO A 96 -7.59 18.25 -0.67
N VAL A 97 -6.76 19.30 -0.60
CA VAL A 97 -6.81 20.44 -1.52
C VAL A 97 -5.68 20.34 -2.57
N PRO A 98 -5.77 21.09 -3.69
CA PRO A 98 -4.68 21.11 -4.67
C PRO A 98 -3.33 21.45 -4.04
N GLY A 99 -2.35 20.57 -4.25
CA GLY A 99 -1.01 20.67 -3.67
C GLY A 99 -0.76 19.75 -2.48
N ASP A 100 -1.81 19.22 -1.85
CA ASP A 100 -1.67 18.13 -0.89
C ASP A 100 -1.29 16.84 -1.62
N VAL A 101 -0.52 16.00 -0.96
CA VAL A 101 -0.11 14.69 -1.46
C VAL A 101 -0.48 13.63 -0.44
N VAL A 102 -1.38 12.73 -0.81
CA VAL A 102 -1.71 11.54 -0.03
C VAL A 102 -1.10 10.33 -0.75
N ASP A 103 -0.06 9.77 -0.14
CA ASP A 103 0.64 8.58 -0.61
C ASP A 103 0.25 7.41 0.28
N THR A 104 -0.82 6.73 -0.11
CA THR A 104 -1.42 5.58 0.55
C THR A 104 -0.50 4.36 0.57
N TYR A 105 0.42 4.27 -0.40
CA TYR A 105 1.40 3.19 -0.49
C TYR A 105 2.41 3.30 0.63
N SER A 106 3.06 4.45 0.77
CA SER A 106 4.01 4.66 1.88
C SER A 106 3.28 4.95 3.19
N GLY A 107 2.02 5.35 3.16
CA GLY A 107 1.27 5.77 4.33
C GLY A 107 1.70 7.16 4.81
N ARG A 108 1.88 8.08 3.85
CA ARG A 108 2.37 9.43 4.05
C ARG A 108 1.37 10.45 3.54
N VAL A 109 1.18 11.52 4.30
CA VAL A 109 0.38 12.68 3.91
C VAL A 109 1.28 13.91 3.95
N THR A 110 1.25 14.74 2.92
CA THR A 110 1.93 16.03 2.88
C THR A 110 0.91 17.11 2.59
N PHE A 111 0.76 18.05 3.52
CA PHE A 111 -0.12 19.20 3.37
C PHE A 111 0.62 20.36 2.73
N ALA A 112 0.03 20.97 1.72
CA ALA A 112 0.54 22.21 1.11
C ALA A 112 0.55 23.36 2.11
N THR A 113 -0.50 23.43 2.95
CA THR A 113 -0.55 24.33 4.11
C THR A 113 -0.53 23.47 5.37
N PRO A 114 0.57 23.47 6.15
CA PRO A 114 0.68 22.66 7.36
C PRO A 114 -0.45 22.98 8.36
N PRO A 115 -1.03 21.97 9.02
CA PRO A 115 -2.00 22.21 10.09
C PRO A 115 -1.34 22.87 11.31
N SER A 116 -2.16 23.31 12.27
CA SER A 116 -1.73 23.91 13.54
C SER A 116 -0.67 23.05 14.23
N GLN A 117 0.29 23.70 14.90
CA GLN A 117 1.31 23.00 15.67
C GLN A 117 0.64 22.17 16.77
N GLY A 118 0.79 20.84 16.71
CA GLY A 118 0.17 19.91 17.64
C GLY A 118 -1.19 19.35 17.21
N ALA A 119 -1.70 19.74 16.03
CA ALA A 119 -2.91 19.15 15.46
C ALA A 119 -2.79 17.62 15.40
N ALA A 120 -3.83 16.94 15.87
CA ALA A 120 -3.96 15.50 15.67
C ALA A 120 -4.37 15.26 14.21
N VAL A 121 -3.52 14.55 13.47
CA VAL A 121 -3.84 14.10 12.11
C VAL A 121 -4.06 12.59 12.19
N THR A 122 -5.24 12.15 11.80
CA THR A 122 -5.64 10.74 11.82
C THR A 122 -6.11 10.31 10.44
N VAL A 123 -5.91 9.04 10.13
CA VAL A 123 -6.46 8.42 8.92
C VAL A 123 -7.29 7.22 9.34
N ARG A 124 -8.55 7.16 8.89
CA ARG A 124 -9.39 5.96 9.01
C ARG A 124 -9.28 5.21 7.70
N THR A 125 -8.76 3.99 7.72
CA THR A 125 -8.57 3.22 6.49
C THR A 125 -8.57 1.71 6.75
N TYR A 126 -8.74 0.95 5.67
CA TYR A 126 -8.44 -0.47 5.64
C TYR A 126 -6.99 -0.69 5.22
N LEU A 127 -6.33 -1.64 5.85
CA LEU A 127 -5.00 -2.07 5.42
C LEU A 127 -5.11 -3.25 4.47
N THR A 128 -4.31 -3.23 3.41
CA THR A 128 -4.24 -4.32 2.43
C THR A 128 -3.02 -5.20 2.64
N ASP A 129 -3.18 -6.50 2.43
CA ASP A 129 -2.06 -7.43 2.33
C ASP A 129 -1.38 -7.28 0.96
N LEU A 130 -0.50 -6.29 0.85
CA LEU A 130 0.23 -6.00 -0.37
C LEU A 130 0.96 -7.23 -0.92
N ARG A 131 1.50 -8.11 -0.06
CA ARG A 131 2.17 -9.33 -0.51
C ARG A 131 1.19 -10.26 -1.22
N ALA A 132 0.02 -10.51 -0.63
CA ALA A 132 -1.00 -11.34 -1.26
C ALA A 132 -1.48 -10.74 -2.60
N VAL A 133 -1.65 -9.41 -2.65
CA VAL A 133 -1.96 -8.68 -3.88
C VAL A 133 -0.87 -8.91 -4.93
N LEU A 134 0.40 -8.69 -4.61
CA LEU A 134 1.51 -8.86 -5.55
C LEU A 134 1.65 -10.30 -6.04
N ILE A 135 1.42 -11.30 -5.17
CA ILE A 135 1.37 -12.72 -5.57
C ILE A 135 0.24 -12.96 -6.58
N ALA A 136 -0.93 -12.37 -6.37
CA ALA A 136 -2.05 -12.50 -7.28
C ALA A 136 -1.77 -11.79 -8.62
N VAL A 137 -1.21 -10.58 -8.59
CA VAL A 137 -0.75 -9.86 -9.80
C VAL A 137 0.26 -10.71 -10.56
N LEU A 138 1.27 -11.26 -9.89
CA LEU A 138 2.29 -12.11 -10.52
C LEU A 138 1.67 -13.34 -11.21
N LYS A 139 0.66 -13.98 -10.59
CA LYS A 139 -0.09 -15.10 -11.21
C LYS A 139 -0.83 -14.65 -12.47
N LEU A 140 -1.47 -13.48 -12.43
CA LEU A 140 -2.15 -12.88 -13.59
C LEU A 140 -1.16 -12.57 -14.71
N VAL A 141 -0.03 -11.92 -14.41
CA VAL A 141 1.01 -11.60 -15.40
C VAL A 141 1.58 -12.87 -16.04
N LYS A 142 1.87 -13.93 -15.26
CA LYS A 142 2.33 -15.23 -15.79
C LYS A 142 1.29 -15.89 -16.70
N ALA A 143 0.01 -15.83 -16.34
CA ALA A 143 -1.08 -16.35 -17.18
C ALA A 143 -1.25 -15.55 -18.47
N SER A 144 -1.14 -14.22 -18.40
CA SER A 144 -1.18 -13.32 -19.56
C SER A 144 0.02 -13.54 -20.48
N ARG A 145 1.23 -13.73 -19.93
CA ARG A 145 2.43 -14.12 -20.70
C ARG A 145 2.21 -15.42 -21.47
N ALA A 146 1.62 -16.43 -20.85
CA ALA A 146 1.32 -17.70 -21.54
C ALA A 146 0.36 -17.49 -22.72
N ARG A 147 -0.66 -16.63 -22.56
CA ARG A 147 -1.62 -16.29 -23.63
C ARG A 147 -0.99 -15.44 -24.73
N LEU A 148 -0.18 -14.44 -24.36
CA LEU A 148 0.52 -13.57 -25.30
C LEU A 148 1.55 -14.38 -26.10
N SER A 149 2.35 -15.22 -25.44
CA SER A 149 3.32 -16.11 -26.11
C SER A 149 2.69 -17.00 -27.19
N LEU A 150 1.44 -17.45 -26.99
CA LEU A 150 0.70 -18.21 -28.00
C LEU A 150 0.27 -17.33 -29.19
N ARG A 151 -0.13 -16.08 -28.95
CA ARG A 151 -0.50 -15.12 -30.00
C ARG A 151 0.71 -14.55 -30.74
N THR A 152 1.82 -14.27 -30.07
CA THR A 152 3.05 -13.72 -30.64
C THR A 152 3.74 -14.71 -31.58
N ASN A 153 3.70 -16.02 -31.27
CA ASN A 153 4.11 -17.07 -32.19
C ASN A 153 3.29 -17.08 -33.50
N LEU A 154 2.06 -16.56 -33.48
CA LEU A 154 1.18 -16.46 -34.65
C LEU A 154 1.31 -15.12 -35.39
N SER A 155 1.74 -14.05 -34.72
CA SER A 155 1.77 -12.68 -35.26
C SER A 155 3.17 -12.07 -35.47
N GLY A 156 4.24 -12.73 -35.01
CA GLY A 156 5.63 -12.29 -35.22
C GLY A 156 6.10 -11.10 -34.38
N VAL A 157 5.31 -10.67 -33.38
CA VAL A 157 5.65 -9.54 -32.47
C VAL A 157 5.98 -10.11 -31.10
N SER A 158 7.14 -9.80 -30.49
CA SER A 158 7.49 -10.27 -29.14
C SER A 158 7.18 -9.22 -28.08
N VAL A 159 6.45 -9.61 -27.02
CA VAL A 159 6.28 -8.81 -25.80
C VAL A 159 6.98 -9.55 -24.66
N ASP A 160 8.05 -8.97 -24.12
CA ASP A 160 8.81 -9.57 -23.02
C ASP A 160 8.32 -9.05 -21.66
N LEU A 161 7.70 -9.94 -20.88
CA LEU A 161 7.22 -9.68 -19.52
C LEU A 161 8.14 -10.29 -18.45
N THR A 162 9.34 -10.75 -18.83
CA THR A 162 10.27 -11.43 -17.92
C THR A 162 10.78 -10.49 -16.83
N SER A 163 11.19 -9.26 -17.21
CA SER A 163 11.64 -8.23 -16.26
C SER A 163 10.56 -7.87 -15.23
N VAL A 164 9.30 -7.74 -15.67
CA VAL A 164 8.16 -7.47 -14.79
C VAL A 164 7.95 -8.59 -13.77
N CYS A 165 8.05 -9.86 -14.23
CA CYS A 165 7.93 -11.01 -13.34
C CYS A 165 9.06 -11.06 -12.31
N GLU A 166 10.30 -10.80 -12.73
CA GLU A 166 11.47 -10.79 -11.85
C GLU A 166 11.39 -9.68 -10.80
N GLN A 167 10.97 -8.48 -11.21
CA GLN A 167 10.77 -7.36 -10.29
C GLN A 167 9.66 -7.63 -9.27
N LEU A 168 8.50 -8.16 -9.70
CA LEU A 168 7.42 -8.55 -8.79
C LEU A 168 7.87 -9.65 -7.81
N GLN A 169 8.66 -10.61 -8.30
CA GLN A 169 9.19 -11.69 -7.48
C GLN A 169 10.16 -11.16 -6.40
N ALA A 170 11.05 -10.23 -6.77
CA ALA A 170 11.97 -9.59 -5.84
C ALA A 170 11.24 -8.80 -4.74
N GLU A 171 10.21 -8.03 -5.10
CA GLU A 171 9.40 -7.28 -4.14
C GLU A 171 8.65 -8.20 -3.17
N ILE A 172 8.10 -9.32 -3.67
CA ILE A 172 7.43 -10.32 -2.83
C ILE A 172 8.42 -10.93 -1.83
N GLU A 173 9.66 -11.18 -2.24
CA GLU A 173 10.71 -11.73 -1.39
C GLU A 173 11.13 -10.73 -0.31
N GLU A 174 11.35 -9.47 -0.67
CA GLU A 174 11.65 -8.38 0.28
C GLU A 174 10.56 -8.22 1.34
N LEU A 175 9.30 -8.16 0.91
CA LEU A 175 8.16 -8.11 1.83
C LEU A 175 8.08 -9.38 2.71
N SER A 176 8.54 -10.53 2.21
CA SER A 176 8.52 -11.79 2.97
C SER A 176 9.61 -11.84 4.05
N THR A 177 10.77 -11.20 3.85
CA THR A 177 11.83 -11.10 4.86
C THR A 177 11.41 -10.27 6.08
N ASP A 178 10.63 -9.21 5.89
CA ASP A 178 10.08 -8.40 7.00
C ASP A 178 9.08 -9.20 7.85
N TYR A 179 8.35 -10.15 7.25
CA TYR A 179 7.46 -11.06 7.97
C TYR A 179 8.17 -12.24 8.63
N ALA A 180 9.32 -12.65 8.09
CA ALA A 180 10.01 -13.87 8.50
C ALA A 180 10.98 -13.71 9.67
N ASN A 181 11.28 -12.48 10.12
CA ASN A 181 12.24 -12.29 11.22
C ASN A 181 11.79 -13.01 12.51
N PRO A 182 12.50 -14.07 12.95
CA PRO A 182 12.26 -14.65 14.27
C PRO A 182 12.66 -13.63 15.33
N ILE A 183 11.79 -13.43 16.33
CA ILE A 183 12.05 -12.50 17.42
C ILE A 183 13.21 -13.07 18.25
N ILE A 184 14.34 -12.36 18.24
CA ILE A 184 15.21 -12.31 19.41
C ILE A 184 14.52 -11.33 20.35
N PRO A 185 14.03 -11.75 21.53
CA PRO A 185 13.51 -10.81 22.51
C PRO A 185 14.69 -9.94 22.95
N ARG A 186 14.77 -8.72 22.42
CA ARG A 186 15.64 -7.71 23.00
C ARG A 186 14.86 -7.09 24.16
N GLU A 187 15.17 -7.58 25.35
CA GLU A 187 15.06 -6.80 26.57
C GLU A 187 15.74 -5.44 26.32
N ASP A 188 15.11 -4.39 26.81
CA ASP A 188 15.57 -3.00 26.79
C ASP A 188 15.51 -2.26 25.45
N TYR A 189 14.52 -1.37 25.27
CA TYR A 189 14.79 0.02 24.86
C TYR A 189 13.76 0.97 25.51
N PRO A 190 14.22 2.09 26.10
CA PRO A 190 13.37 3.07 26.77
C PRO A 190 12.71 4.02 25.76
N HIS A 191 11.52 4.50 26.12
CA HIS A 191 10.72 5.52 25.43
C HIS A 191 11.49 6.82 25.16
#